data_AF-A0A397ZUD3-F1
#
_entry.id   AF-A0A397ZUD3-F1
#
_cell.length_a   1.000
_cell.length_b   1.000
_cell.length_c   1.000
_cell.angle_alpha   90.00
_cell.angle_beta   90.00
_cell.angle_gamma   90.00
#
_symmetry.space_group_name_H-M   'P 1'
#
loop_
_entity.id
_entity.type
_entity.pdbx_description
1 polymer ?
#
loop_
_entity_poly.entity_id
_entity_poly.type
_entity_poly.pdbx_seq_one_letter_code
_entity_poly.pdbx_strand_id
1 'polypeptide(L)'
;MVDCINGSNNNSQRHQPWSFVELRDVTLIFAFLTVTALLSLAVYNSESSVQQLRHAAFQFTCVCVYTDPNTSMAKDVGALQRVLLEASTEEKTVILTTLNQAWAEPNSTFDLFLEGCHVGVGTKRLFRHLVVVCMDEEAHSRCLEIHPRCYLLKTEGVDFSGQMNFMTPYYLKMMWRRLEFYFGARI
;
A
#
# COMPACT_ATOMS: atom_id res chain seq x y z
N MET A 1 13.12 47.83 -16.06
CA MET A 1 13.76 48.67 -15.04
C MET A 1 12.67 49.28 -14.21
N VAL A 2 12.43 48.73 -13.04
CA VAL A 2 11.61 49.37 -11.99
C VAL A 2 12.51 49.34 -10.78
N ASP A 3 12.98 50.53 -10.42
CA ASP A 3 13.96 50.76 -9.38
C ASP A 3 13.36 50.53 -7.98
N CYS A 4 14.12 49.85 -7.14
CA CYS A 4 13.85 49.71 -5.72
C CYS A 4 14.10 51.05 -5.03
N ILE A 5 13.05 51.69 -4.49
CA ILE A 5 13.23 52.78 -3.54
C ILE A 5 13.46 52.19 -2.15
N ASN A 6 14.65 52.52 -1.64
CA ASN A 6 15.16 52.28 -0.32
C ASN A 6 14.42 53.16 0.71
N GLY A 7 13.87 52.54 1.77
CA GLY A 7 13.20 53.24 2.87
C GLY A 7 13.68 52.69 4.22
N SER A 8 14.49 53.49 4.89
CA SER A 8 15.25 53.20 6.11
C SER A 8 14.40 52.90 7.37
N ASN A 9 14.86 51.91 8.14
CA ASN A 9 14.91 51.81 9.62
C ASN A 9 13.79 52.43 10.48
N ASN A 10 13.11 51.58 11.27
CA ASN A 10 13.41 51.44 12.71
C ASN A 10 12.52 50.42 13.44
N ASN A 11 13.20 49.50 14.13
CA ASN A 11 12.88 48.93 15.45
C ASN A 11 11.41 48.78 15.87
N SER A 12 10.92 47.54 15.89
CA SER A 12 10.63 46.86 17.16
C SER A 12 10.44 45.37 16.92
N GLN A 13 11.53 44.59 17.01
CA GLN A 13 11.38 43.17 17.31
C GLN A 13 10.82 43.04 18.71
N ARG A 14 9.50 42.92 18.82
CA ARG A 14 8.86 42.36 20.01
C ARG A 14 8.88 40.84 19.88
N HIS A 15 10.06 40.26 20.10
CA HIS A 15 10.13 38.85 20.47
C HIS A 15 9.29 38.69 21.75
N GLN A 16 8.17 37.99 21.62
CA GLN A 16 7.37 37.56 22.76
C GLN A 16 8.26 36.64 23.60
N PRO A 17 8.63 37.01 24.84
CA PRO A 17 9.33 36.08 25.70
C PRO A 17 8.32 35.00 26.04
N TRP A 18 8.64 33.75 25.69
CA TRP A 18 7.95 32.57 26.20
C TRP A 18 7.84 32.75 27.71
N SER A 19 6.63 33.03 28.17
CA SER A 19 6.34 33.27 29.57
C SER A 19 6.88 32.07 30.33
N PHE A 20 7.80 32.36 31.24
CA PHE A 20 8.40 31.49 32.22
C PHE A 20 7.46 30.32 32.57
N VAL A 21 7.70 29.14 31.98
CA VAL A 21 7.01 27.91 32.37
C VAL A 21 7.40 27.71 33.83
N GLU A 22 6.46 27.91 34.76
CA GLU A 22 6.77 27.87 36.18
C GLU A 22 7.32 26.47 36.52
N LEU A 23 8.19 26.37 37.52
CA LEU A 23 8.73 25.09 37.99
C LEU A 23 7.61 24.07 38.26
N ARG A 24 6.43 24.56 38.65
CA ARG A 24 5.18 23.82 38.80
C ARG A 24 4.69 23.20 37.48
N ASP A 25 4.69 23.94 36.38
CA ASP A 25 4.24 23.45 35.07
C ASP A 25 5.21 22.42 34.50
N VAL A 26 6.52 22.63 34.68
CA VAL A 26 7.55 21.64 34.31
C VAL A 26 7.37 20.35 35.13
N THR A 27 7.13 20.48 36.43
CA THR A 27 6.88 19.34 37.32
C THR A 27 5.61 18.58 36.93
N LEU A 28 4.54 19.28 36.54
CA LEU A 28 3.31 18.66 36.05
C LEU A 28 3.55 17.91 34.74
N ILE A 29 4.27 18.48 33.79
CA ILE A 29 4.59 17.80 32.52
C ILE A 29 5.39 16.52 32.77
N PHE A 30 6.42 16.56 33.63
CA PHE A 30 7.17 15.36 34.00
C PHE A 30 6.28 14.33 34.73
N ALA A 31 5.38 14.76 35.61
CA ALA A 31 4.41 13.88 36.26
C ALA A 31 3.48 13.21 35.24
N PHE A 32 2.97 13.95 34.25
CA PHE A 32 2.14 13.38 33.18
C PHE A 32 2.92 12.38 32.32
N LEU A 33 4.16 12.70 31.93
CA LEU A 33 5.00 11.81 31.11
C LEU A 33 5.40 10.53 31.88
N THR A 34 5.66 10.64 33.17
CA THR A 34 5.96 9.48 34.02
C THR A 34 4.72 8.61 34.23
N VAL A 35 3.55 9.20 34.45
CA VAL A 35 2.29 8.45 34.57
C VAL A 35 1.94 7.73 33.26
N THR A 36 2.08 8.38 32.10
CA THR A 36 1.80 7.73 30.81
C THR A 36 2.80 6.61 30.52
N ALA A 37 4.09 6.79 30.84
CA ALA A 37 5.08 5.74 30.71
C ALA A 37 4.80 4.54 31.64
N LEU A 38 4.42 4.79 32.89
CA LEU A 38 4.05 3.75 33.85
C LEU A 38 2.79 3.00 33.44
N LEU A 39 1.78 3.70 32.93
CA LEU A 39 0.56 3.08 32.37
C LEU A 39 0.90 2.21 31.15
N SER A 40 1.75 2.71 30.25
CA SER A 40 2.20 1.96 29.07
C SER A 40 2.98 0.71 29.46
N LEU A 41 3.84 0.81 30.47
CA LEU A 41 4.62 -0.30 31.01
C LEU A 41 3.74 -1.31 31.76
N ALA A 42 2.73 -0.86 32.49
CA ALA A 42 1.75 -1.72 33.15
C ALA A 42 0.90 -2.50 32.13
N VAL A 43 0.49 -1.86 31.04
CA VAL A 43 -0.18 -2.53 29.91
C VAL A 43 0.76 -3.52 29.23
N TYR A 44 2.03 -3.16 29.02
CA TYR A 44 3.03 -4.05 28.40
C TYR A 44 3.34 -5.28 29.26
N ASN A 45 3.47 -5.11 30.57
CA ASN A 45 3.73 -6.21 31.51
C ASN A 45 2.47 -7.05 31.82
N SER A 46 1.29 -6.66 31.32
CA SER A 46 0.05 -7.44 31.44
C SER A 46 -0.03 -8.57 30.40
N GLU A 47 1.01 -9.41 30.32
CA GLU A 47 1.10 -10.50 29.34
C GLU A 47 0.11 -11.67 29.57
N SER A 48 -0.66 -11.71 30.68
CA SER A 48 -1.47 -12.89 31.02
C SER A 48 -2.98 -12.79 30.83
N SER A 49 -3.57 -11.60 30.66
CA SER A 49 -5.05 -11.43 30.61
C SER A 49 -5.60 -10.94 29.26
N VAL A 50 -4.78 -10.29 28.42
CA VAL A 50 -5.21 -9.82 27.08
C VAL A 50 -5.16 -10.95 26.03
N GLN A 51 -4.33 -11.98 26.23
CA GLN A 51 -4.32 -13.17 25.37
C GLN A 51 -5.56 -14.06 25.57
N GLN A 52 -6.07 -14.19 26.80
CA GLN A 52 -7.26 -15.02 27.06
C GLN A 52 -8.55 -14.43 26.46
N LEU A 53 -8.70 -13.11 26.45
CA LEU A 53 -9.79 -12.45 25.71
C LEU A 53 -9.62 -12.52 24.19
N ARG A 54 -8.37 -12.59 23.69
CA ARG A 54 -8.10 -12.87 22.27
C ARG A 54 -8.45 -14.31 21.89
N HIS A 55 -8.16 -15.31 22.72
CA HIS A 55 -8.46 -16.72 22.40
C HIS A 55 -9.94 -17.08 22.57
N ALA A 56 -10.65 -16.48 23.54
CA ALA A 56 -12.09 -16.69 23.70
C ALA A 56 -12.91 -16.03 22.57
N ALA A 57 -12.45 -14.91 22.03
CA ALA A 57 -13.08 -14.27 20.86
C ALA A 57 -12.68 -14.92 19.52
N PHE A 58 -11.61 -15.72 19.49
CA PHE A 58 -11.08 -16.34 18.26
C PHE A 58 -11.53 -17.80 18.07
N GLN A 59 -12.41 -18.32 18.92
CA GLN A 59 -12.97 -19.65 18.77
C GLN A 59 -14.50 -19.55 18.66
N PHE A 60 -15.01 -19.99 17.51
CA PHE A 60 -16.43 -20.05 17.10
C PHE A 60 -17.02 -18.88 16.31
N THR A 61 -16.25 -18.33 15.37
CA THR A 61 -16.76 -18.31 13.99
C THR A 61 -15.62 -18.50 12.99
N CYS A 62 -15.14 -19.74 12.86
CA CYS A 62 -14.85 -20.19 11.51
C CYS A 62 -16.21 -20.29 10.83
N VAL A 63 -16.69 -19.18 10.25
CA VAL A 63 -17.54 -19.33 9.09
C VAL A 63 -16.58 -19.94 8.07
N CYS A 64 -16.53 -21.27 8.01
CA CYS A 64 -16.29 -21.89 6.72
C CYS A 64 -17.42 -21.34 5.87
N VAL A 65 -17.14 -20.24 5.16
CA VAL A 65 -18.00 -19.83 4.07
C VAL A 65 -17.94 -21.06 3.18
N TYR A 66 -19.02 -21.84 3.21
CA TYR A 66 -19.31 -22.86 2.21
C TYR A 66 -19.51 -22.05 0.93
N THR A 67 -18.40 -21.53 0.41
CA THR A 67 -18.34 -20.96 -0.92
C THR A 67 -18.54 -22.17 -1.79
N ASP A 68 -19.70 -22.24 -2.42
CA ASP A 68 -19.93 -23.20 -3.48
C ASP A 68 -18.72 -23.10 -4.43
N PRO A 69 -17.92 -24.17 -4.60
CA PRO A 69 -16.71 -24.12 -5.42
C PRO A 69 -16.99 -23.73 -6.88
N ASN A 70 -18.27 -23.73 -7.29
CA ASN A 70 -18.71 -23.24 -8.59
C ASN A 70 -19.01 -21.73 -8.66
N THR A 71 -18.87 -20.99 -7.56
CA THR A 71 -19.04 -19.52 -7.57
C THR A 71 -17.83 -18.84 -8.22
N SER A 72 -18.07 -17.90 -9.12
CA SER A 72 -17.01 -17.14 -9.83
C SER A 72 -15.98 -16.51 -8.89
N MET A 73 -16.41 -15.97 -7.75
CA MET A 73 -15.52 -15.39 -6.74
C MET A 73 -14.59 -16.41 -6.09
N ALA A 74 -15.08 -17.62 -5.78
CA ALA A 74 -14.25 -18.67 -5.15
C ALA A 74 -13.14 -19.12 -6.11
N LYS A 75 -13.45 -19.20 -7.40
CA LYS A 75 -12.49 -19.50 -8.46
C LYS A 75 -11.44 -18.40 -8.60
N ASP A 76 -11.85 -17.13 -8.54
CA ASP A 76 -10.94 -15.98 -8.66
C ASP A 76 -9.97 -15.91 -7.46
N VAL A 77 -10.47 -16.10 -6.24
CA VAL A 77 -9.65 -16.15 -5.02
C VAL A 77 -8.65 -17.31 -5.07
N GLY A 78 -9.09 -18.49 -5.50
CA GLY A 78 -8.19 -19.64 -5.66
C GLY A 78 -7.11 -19.43 -6.73
N ALA A 79 -7.45 -18.80 -7.85
CA ALA A 79 -6.49 -18.46 -8.89
C ALA A 79 -5.44 -17.45 -8.41
N LEU A 80 -5.88 -16.40 -7.70
CA LEU A 80 -4.98 -15.41 -7.11
C LEU A 80 -4.04 -16.05 -6.09
N GLN A 81 -4.60 -16.85 -5.18
CA GLN A 81 -3.83 -17.55 -4.15
C GLN A 81 -2.74 -18.43 -4.77
N ARG A 82 -3.06 -19.16 -5.85
CA ARG A 82 -2.09 -19.99 -6.56
C ARG A 82 -0.93 -19.16 -7.13
N VAL A 83 -1.22 -18.08 -7.87
CA VAL A 83 -0.18 -17.23 -8.47
C VAL A 83 0.71 -16.60 -7.40
N LEU A 84 0.13 -16.15 -6.27
CA LEU A 84 0.88 -15.60 -5.15
C LEU A 84 1.79 -16.64 -4.49
N LEU A 85 1.30 -17.87 -4.30
CA LEU A 85 2.10 -18.97 -3.75
C LEU A 85 3.28 -19.33 -4.66
N GLU A 86 3.05 -19.44 -5.96
CA GLU A 86 4.09 -19.74 -6.95
C GLU A 86 5.15 -18.64 -7.06
N ALA A 87 4.78 -17.39 -6.78
CA ALA A 87 5.68 -16.24 -6.78
C ALA A 87 6.39 -16.01 -5.44
N SER A 88 5.93 -16.62 -4.35
CA SER A 88 6.40 -16.27 -3.01
C SER A 88 7.85 -16.66 -2.77
N THR A 89 8.56 -15.83 -1.98
CA THR A 89 9.85 -16.21 -1.38
C THR A 89 9.66 -17.20 -0.23
N GLU A 90 10.75 -17.72 0.32
CA GLU A 90 10.72 -18.55 1.54
C GLU A 90 10.08 -17.80 2.73
N GLU A 91 10.27 -16.47 2.78
CA GLU A 91 9.69 -15.56 3.76
C GLU A 91 8.27 -15.07 3.39
N LYS A 92 7.62 -15.71 2.40
CA LYS A 92 6.26 -15.38 1.93
C LYS A 92 6.12 -13.95 1.39
N THR A 93 7.18 -13.42 0.79
CA THR A 93 7.17 -12.10 0.16
C THR A 93 6.92 -12.23 -1.34
N VAL A 94 6.16 -11.29 -1.92
CA VAL A 94 5.91 -11.17 -3.36
C VAL A 94 6.15 -9.73 -3.81
N ILE A 95 6.53 -9.55 -5.06
CA ILE A 95 6.65 -8.24 -5.70
C ILE A 95 5.43 -8.06 -6.60
N LEU A 96 4.62 -7.06 -6.32
CA LEU A 96 3.42 -6.77 -7.11
C LEU A 96 3.66 -5.58 -8.02
N THR A 97 3.20 -5.69 -9.27
CA THR A 97 3.04 -4.54 -10.15
C THR A 97 1.66 -4.57 -10.79
N THR A 98 1.16 -3.41 -11.22
CA THR A 98 -0.08 -3.30 -11.99
C THR A 98 0.21 -2.93 -13.42
N LEU A 99 -0.53 -3.52 -14.36
CA LEU A 99 -0.38 -3.29 -15.78
C LEU A 99 -1.76 -3.06 -16.42
N ASN A 100 -1.84 -2.10 -17.32
CA ASN A 100 -2.97 -1.95 -18.23
C ASN A 100 -2.45 -1.95 -19.69
N GLN A 101 -3.36 -1.97 -20.65
CA GLN A 101 -3.03 -2.11 -22.07
C GLN A 101 -2.09 -1.03 -22.57
N ALA A 102 -2.34 0.24 -22.25
CA ALA A 102 -1.49 1.35 -22.68
C ALA A 102 -0.02 1.25 -22.21
N TRP A 103 0.23 0.57 -21.09
CA TRP A 103 1.58 0.31 -20.58
C TRP A 103 2.11 -1.10 -20.92
N ALA A 104 1.29 -1.94 -21.56
CA ALA A 104 1.64 -3.28 -22.03
C ALA A 104 2.02 -3.31 -23.51
N GLU A 105 1.89 -2.20 -24.23
CA GLU A 105 2.24 -2.11 -25.65
C GLU A 105 3.67 -2.63 -25.91
N PRO A 106 3.93 -3.29 -27.05
CA PRO A 106 5.27 -3.77 -27.37
C PRO A 106 6.32 -2.65 -27.35
N ASN A 107 7.47 -2.91 -26.73
CA ASN A 107 8.56 -1.96 -26.52
C ASN A 107 8.17 -0.73 -25.67
N SER A 108 7.16 -0.87 -24.81
CA SER A 108 6.76 0.17 -23.86
C SER A 108 7.39 -0.02 -22.48
N THR A 109 6.91 0.75 -21.50
CA THR A 109 7.39 0.78 -20.11
C THR A 109 7.50 -0.61 -19.48
N PHE A 110 6.56 -1.52 -19.76
CA PHE A 110 6.59 -2.83 -19.14
C PHE A 110 7.72 -3.71 -19.66
N ASP A 111 8.00 -3.69 -20.96
CA ASP A 111 9.12 -4.43 -21.55
C ASP A 111 10.46 -3.91 -21.00
N LEU A 112 10.61 -2.58 -20.89
CA LEU A 112 11.80 -1.96 -20.28
C LEU A 112 11.96 -2.34 -18.81
N PHE A 113 10.86 -2.43 -18.06
CA PHE A 113 10.88 -2.85 -16.66
C PHE A 113 11.37 -4.31 -16.51
N LEU A 114 10.87 -5.22 -17.35
CA LEU A 114 11.32 -6.61 -17.35
C LEU A 114 12.77 -6.75 -17.81
N GLU A 115 13.18 -6.03 -18.85
CA GLU A 115 14.55 -6.00 -19.33
C GLU A 115 15.50 -5.50 -18.24
N GLY A 116 15.18 -4.39 -17.57
CA GLY A 116 15.97 -3.87 -16.45
C GLY A 116 16.11 -4.88 -15.30
N CYS A 117 15.04 -5.62 -14.98
CA CYS A 117 15.10 -6.72 -14.02
C CYS A 117 15.98 -7.88 -14.50
N HIS A 118 16.05 -8.11 -15.81
CA HIS A 118 16.84 -9.19 -16.41
C HIS A 118 18.35 -8.86 -16.46
N VAL A 119 18.71 -7.66 -16.92
CA VAL A 119 20.11 -7.26 -17.15
C VAL A 119 20.77 -6.62 -15.92
N GLY A 120 19.97 -6.17 -14.95
CA GLY A 120 20.49 -5.54 -13.73
C GLY A 120 21.33 -6.48 -12.86
N VAL A 121 22.30 -5.89 -12.15
CA VAL A 121 23.19 -6.63 -11.25
C VAL A 121 22.41 -7.08 -10.02
N GLY A 122 22.24 -8.40 -9.85
CA GLY A 122 21.56 -8.99 -8.69
C GLY A 122 20.02 -8.95 -8.74
N THR A 123 19.42 -8.38 -9.78
CA THR A 123 17.97 -8.19 -9.91
C THR A 123 17.26 -9.37 -10.59
N LYS A 124 17.98 -10.26 -11.27
CA LYS A 124 17.41 -11.44 -11.94
C LYS A 124 16.54 -12.33 -11.04
N ARG A 125 16.82 -12.37 -9.73
CA ARG A 125 15.99 -13.10 -8.75
C ARG A 125 14.59 -12.50 -8.59
N LEU A 126 14.46 -11.18 -8.73
CA LEU A 126 13.21 -10.45 -8.52
C LEU A 126 12.15 -10.85 -9.56
N PHE A 127 12.60 -11.17 -10.78
CA PHE A 127 11.73 -11.65 -11.84
C PHE A 127 10.93 -12.89 -11.42
N ARG A 128 11.52 -13.79 -10.62
CA ARG A 128 10.84 -14.98 -10.07
C ARG A 128 9.74 -14.64 -9.06
N HIS A 129 9.87 -13.51 -8.37
CA HIS A 129 8.93 -13.12 -7.31
C HIS A 129 7.94 -12.05 -7.76
N LEU A 130 7.99 -11.66 -9.04
CA LEU A 130 7.10 -10.68 -9.64
C LEU A 130 5.76 -11.32 -10.01
N VAL A 131 4.68 -10.72 -9.53
CA VAL A 131 3.30 -10.95 -9.97
C VAL A 131 2.78 -9.68 -10.61
N VAL A 132 2.19 -9.83 -11.80
CA VAL A 132 1.67 -8.72 -12.59
C VAL A 132 0.15 -8.76 -12.54
N VAL A 133 -0.44 -7.75 -11.93
CA VAL A 133 -1.89 -7.58 -11.80
C VAL A 133 -2.38 -6.76 -12.99
N CYS A 134 -3.06 -7.41 -13.92
CA CYS A 134 -3.52 -6.83 -15.17
C CYS A 134 -4.93 -6.25 -14.99
N MET A 135 -5.15 -5.00 -15.39
CA MET A 135 -6.43 -4.28 -15.17
C MET A 135 -7.42 -4.42 -16.34
N ASP A 136 -7.00 -5.07 -17.43
CA ASP A 136 -7.78 -5.35 -18.62
C ASP A 136 -7.30 -6.65 -19.30
N GLU A 137 -8.11 -7.18 -20.21
CA GLU A 137 -7.85 -8.47 -20.87
C GLU A 137 -6.67 -8.42 -21.85
N GLU A 138 -6.46 -7.28 -22.54
CA GLU A 138 -5.39 -7.14 -23.51
C GLU A 138 -4.02 -7.13 -22.81
N ALA A 139 -3.90 -6.39 -21.72
CA ALA A 139 -2.73 -6.40 -20.84
C ALA A 139 -2.47 -7.80 -20.27
N HIS A 140 -3.52 -8.52 -19.88
CA HIS A 140 -3.39 -9.87 -19.35
C HIS A 140 -2.89 -10.86 -20.41
N SER A 141 -3.45 -10.82 -21.62
CA SER A 141 -3.01 -11.66 -22.74
C SER A 141 -1.54 -11.40 -23.05
N ARG A 142 -1.17 -10.13 -23.22
CA ARG A 142 0.20 -9.71 -23.51
C ARG A 142 1.16 -10.08 -22.38
N CYS A 143 0.75 -9.93 -21.12
CA CYS A 143 1.57 -10.29 -19.96
C CYS A 143 1.93 -11.78 -19.98
N LEU A 144 0.95 -12.65 -20.24
CA LEU A 144 1.15 -14.11 -20.27
C LEU A 144 2.13 -14.56 -21.36
N GLU A 145 2.30 -13.79 -22.44
CA GLU A 145 3.28 -14.09 -23.49
C GLU A 145 4.73 -13.89 -23.04
N ILE A 146 4.98 -12.97 -22.09
CA ILE A 146 6.33 -12.58 -21.66
C ILE A 146 6.64 -12.87 -20.19
N HIS A 147 5.63 -13.14 -19.37
CA HIS A 147 5.77 -13.39 -17.94
C HIS A 147 4.77 -14.44 -17.45
N PRO A 148 5.20 -15.47 -16.70
CA PRO A 148 4.31 -16.58 -16.33
C PRO A 148 3.32 -16.26 -15.20
N ARG A 149 3.56 -15.24 -14.37
CA ARG A 149 2.78 -14.95 -13.16
C ARG A 149 1.95 -13.68 -13.32
N CYS A 150 0.94 -13.77 -14.16
CA CYS A 150 -0.02 -12.69 -14.40
C CYS A 150 -1.38 -13.04 -13.77
N TYR A 151 -2.10 -12.02 -13.30
CA TYR A 151 -3.43 -12.17 -12.74
C TYR A 151 -4.35 -11.08 -13.29
N LEU A 152 -5.48 -11.48 -13.88
CA LEU A 152 -6.50 -10.54 -14.36
C LEU A 152 -7.35 -10.04 -13.18
N LEU A 153 -7.25 -8.76 -12.89
CA LEU A 153 -8.10 -8.07 -11.93
C LEU A 153 -9.42 -7.70 -12.61
N LYS A 154 -10.50 -8.37 -12.23
CA LYS A 154 -11.84 -7.99 -12.71
C LYS A 154 -12.24 -6.61 -12.18
N THR A 155 -12.68 -5.76 -13.10
CA THR A 155 -13.16 -4.41 -12.82
C THR A 155 -14.62 -4.31 -13.26
N GLU A 156 -15.51 -4.05 -12.32
CA GLU A 156 -16.93 -3.92 -12.64
C GLU A 156 -17.21 -2.54 -13.24
N GLY A 157 -17.61 -2.51 -14.51
CA GLY A 157 -18.20 -1.32 -15.15
C GLY A 157 -17.22 -0.19 -15.52
N VAL A 158 -15.91 -0.45 -15.58
CA VAL A 158 -14.91 0.54 -16.03
C VAL A 158 -13.81 -0.15 -16.82
N ASP A 159 -13.56 0.36 -18.02
CA ASP A 159 -12.43 -0.01 -18.86
C ASP A 159 -11.20 0.82 -18.49
N PHE A 160 -10.09 0.14 -18.18
CA PHE A 160 -8.81 0.74 -17.81
C PHE A 160 -7.72 0.63 -18.89
N SER A 161 -8.08 0.20 -20.10
CA SER A 161 -7.17 0.01 -21.24
C SER A 161 -6.32 1.24 -21.61
N GLY A 162 -6.89 2.44 -21.55
CA GLY A 162 -6.22 3.67 -21.98
C GLY A 162 -5.06 4.14 -21.08
N GLN A 163 -4.27 5.11 -21.57
CA GLN A 163 -3.09 5.64 -20.84
C GLN A 163 -3.43 6.31 -19.49
N MET A 164 -4.70 6.69 -19.28
CA MET A 164 -5.22 7.38 -18.10
C MET A 164 -4.37 8.57 -17.68
N ASN A 165 -4.63 9.73 -18.29
CA ASN A 165 -3.95 10.98 -17.96
C ASN A 165 -4.03 11.30 -16.46
N PHE A 166 -2.90 11.72 -15.89
CA PHE A 166 -2.74 12.01 -14.48
C PHE A 166 -3.87 12.92 -13.95
N MET A 167 -4.42 12.56 -12.78
CA MET A 167 -5.48 13.29 -12.06
C MET A 167 -6.84 13.41 -12.78
N THR A 168 -7.06 12.71 -13.89
CA THR A 168 -8.40 12.59 -14.46
C THR A 168 -9.31 11.73 -13.57
N PRO A 169 -10.65 11.89 -13.65
CA PRO A 169 -11.57 11.04 -12.90
C PRO A 169 -11.35 9.54 -13.14
N TYR A 170 -11.04 9.15 -14.38
CA TYR A 170 -10.75 7.76 -14.74
C TYR A 170 -9.42 7.26 -14.15
N TYR A 171 -8.37 8.10 -14.17
CA TYR A 171 -7.10 7.80 -13.50
C TYR A 171 -7.29 7.57 -11.99
N LEU A 172 -8.04 8.46 -11.32
CA LEU A 172 -8.31 8.32 -9.89
C LEU A 172 -9.07 7.02 -9.61
N LYS A 173 -10.07 6.69 -10.43
CA LYS A 173 -10.81 5.41 -10.33
C LYS A 173 -9.90 4.20 -10.46
N MET A 174 -8.95 4.23 -11.39
CA MET A 174 -7.94 3.18 -11.58
C MET A 174 -7.04 3.06 -10.33
N MET A 175 -6.58 4.19 -9.79
CA MET A 175 -5.75 4.20 -8.58
C MET A 175 -6.50 3.67 -7.36
N TRP A 176 -7.76 4.07 -7.16
CA TRP A 176 -8.58 3.53 -6.09
C TRP A 176 -8.74 2.03 -6.26
N ARG A 177 -9.12 1.55 -7.45
CA ARG A 177 -9.27 0.11 -7.71
C ARG A 177 -8.01 -0.68 -7.38
N ARG A 178 -6.82 -0.13 -7.67
CA ARG A 178 -5.53 -0.70 -7.29
C ARG A 178 -5.35 -0.78 -5.77
N LEU A 179 -5.68 0.29 -5.04
CA LEU A 179 -5.62 0.31 -3.58
C LEU A 179 -6.62 -0.67 -2.96
N GLU A 180 -7.83 -0.77 -3.50
CA GLU A 180 -8.82 -1.74 -3.04
C GLU A 180 -8.31 -3.18 -3.17
N PHE A 181 -7.66 -3.50 -4.29
CA PHE A 181 -7.06 -4.82 -4.49
C PHE A 181 -5.95 -5.13 -3.48
N TYR A 182 -5.08 -4.16 -3.17
CA TYR A 182 -3.98 -4.38 -2.24
C TYR A 182 -4.39 -4.42 -0.77
N PHE A 183 -5.31 -3.57 -0.37
CA PHE A 183 -5.67 -3.38 1.04
C PHE A 183 -6.99 -4.04 1.43
N GLY A 184 -7.78 -4.53 0.47
CA GLY A 184 -9.12 -5.05 0.72
C GLY A 184 -10.11 -3.98 1.20
N ALA A 185 -9.75 -2.69 1.14
CA ALA A 185 -10.64 -1.59 1.44
C ALA A 185 -11.58 -1.36 0.25
N ARG A 186 -12.88 -1.23 0.49
CA ARG A 186 -13.84 -0.77 -0.52
C ARG A 186 -14.09 0.72 -0.23
N ILE A 187 -13.69 1.60 -1.14
CA ILE A 187 -13.70 3.07 -0.94
C ILE A 187 -14.84 3.69 -1.73
#